data_AF-A0A7W4V5M0-F1
#
_entry.id   AF-A0A7W4V5M0-F1
#
_cell.length_a   1.000
_cell.length_b   1.000
_cell.length_c   1.000
_cell.angle_alpha   90.00
_cell.angle_beta   90.00
_cell.angle_gamma   90.00
#
_symmetry.space_group_name_H-M   'P 1'
#
loop_
_entity.id
_entity.type
_entity.pdbx_description
1 polymer ?
#
loop_
_entity_poly.entity_id
_entity_poly.type
_entity_poly.pdbx_seq_one_letter_code
_entity_poly.pdbx_strand_id
1 'polypeptide(L)'
;MIEDFGRLLIPSLILDDRAHNRIIRMEWWQMDFSGAGIPLLRSDHPLVIVPGLDHPGCVIAMPISPRFAFLACPEKGVAEYLAKFYGLRSLAEWLNFQVVRLANAQVYAGDTSLTDFVRAHLAPAELLLLGEARARGADV
;
A
#
# COMPACT_ATOMS: atom_id res chain seq x y z
N MET A 1 -40.95 -5.71 2.89
CA MET A 1 -40.09 -4.81 3.70
C MET A 1 -38.77 -5.51 4.06
N ILE A 2 -37.95 -5.89 3.07
CA ILE A 2 -36.56 -6.40 3.27
C ILE A 2 -35.62 -5.83 2.18
N GLU A 3 -36.09 -4.93 1.30
CA GLU A 3 -35.31 -4.50 0.14
C GLU A 3 -34.23 -3.45 0.44
N ASP A 4 -34.28 -2.78 1.61
CA ASP A 4 -33.32 -1.72 1.96
C ASP A 4 -32.24 -2.12 2.97
N PHE A 5 -32.33 -3.31 3.59
CA PHE A 5 -31.35 -3.74 4.58
C PHE A 5 -29.96 -3.90 3.94
N GLY A 6 -29.86 -4.59 2.80
CA GLY A 6 -28.60 -4.78 2.08
C GLY A 6 -28.00 -3.48 1.53
N ARG A 7 -28.84 -2.50 1.16
CA ARG A 7 -28.40 -1.19 0.65
C ARG A 7 -27.88 -0.24 1.72
N LEU A 8 -28.36 -0.36 2.96
CA LEU A 8 -27.92 0.47 4.07
C LEU A 8 -26.78 -0.18 4.86
N LEU A 9 -26.78 -1.51 4.97
CA LEU A 9 -25.77 -2.26 5.70
C LEU A 9 -24.39 -2.15 5.03
N ILE A 10 -24.32 -2.27 3.70
CA ILE A 10 -23.05 -2.25 2.97
C ILE A 10 -22.34 -0.89 3.09
N PRO A 11 -22.99 0.28 2.89
CA PRO A 11 -22.38 1.57 3.21
C PRO A 11 -21.99 1.70 4.68
N SER A 12 -22.81 1.22 5.63
CA SER A 12 -22.45 1.28 7.06
C SER A 12 -21.30 0.35 7.47
N LEU A 13 -21.01 -0.69 6.68
CA LEU A 13 -19.88 -1.60 6.86
C LEU A 13 -18.63 -1.13 6.10
N ILE A 14 -18.82 -0.49 4.93
CA ILE A 14 -17.76 0.17 4.15
C ILE A 14 -17.27 1.43 4.86
N LEU A 15 -18.18 2.12 5.56
CA LEU A 15 -17.89 3.19 6.49
C LEU A 15 -17.62 2.58 7.87
N ASP A 16 -16.50 1.86 8.00
CA ASP A 16 -15.86 1.87 9.32
C ASP A 16 -15.45 3.32 9.58
N ASP A 17 -16.34 4.05 10.24
CA ASP A 17 -16.16 5.47 10.59
C ASP A 17 -14.80 5.67 11.26
N ARG A 18 -14.28 4.66 11.97
CA ARG A 18 -12.96 4.75 12.61
C ARG A 18 -11.83 4.73 11.57
N ALA A 19 -11.82 3.75 10.65
CA ALA A 19 -10.81 3.68 9.59
C ALA A 19 -10.85 4.93 8.70
N HIS A 20 -12.06 5.31 8.27
CA HIS A 20 -12.28 6.51 7.47
C HIS A 20 -11.77 7.77 8.19
N ASN A 21 -12.19 8.01 9.44
CA ASN A 21 -11.76 9.18 10.20
C ASN A 21 -10.24 9.20 10.44
N ARG A 22 -9.58 8.05 10.55
CA ARG A 22 -8.11 7.99 10.67
C ARG A 22 -7.44 8.42 9.38
N ILE A 23 -7.87 7.87 8.24
CA ILE A 23 -7.29 8.15 6.92
C ILE A 23 -7.43 9.64 6.56
N ILE A 24 -8.62 10.24 6.74
CA ILE A 24 -8.84 11.65 6.35
C ILE A 24 -8.04 12.63 7.22
N ARG A 25 -7.67 12.23 8.45
CA ARG A 25 -6.90 13.07 9.38
C ARG A 25 -5.40 12.91 9.23
N MET A 26 -4.94 11.97 8.40
CA MET A 26 -3.51 11.86 8.13
C MET A 26 -3.01 13.08 7.37
N GLU A 27 -1.74 13.37 7.54
CA GLU A 27 -1.05 14.38 6.73
C GLU A 27 -0.69 13.72 5.40
N TRP A 28 -1.20 14.26 4.29
CA TRP A 28 -0.98 13.73 2.94
C TRP A 28 0.03 14.60 2.19
N TRP A 29 0.99 13.96 1.53
CA TRP A 29 1.91 14.67 0.64
C TRP A 29 2.41 13.78 -0.49
N GLN A 30 3.00 14.42 -1.50
CA GLN A 30 3.73 13.75 -2.57
C GLN A 30 5.22 13.76 -2.24
N MET A 31 5.86 12.60 -2.35
CA MET A 31 7.31 12.45 -2.22
C MET A 31 7.95 12.20 -3.58
N ASP A 32 9.04 12.90 -3.86
CA ASP A 32 9.85 12.77 -5.07
C ASP A 32 10.99 11.77 -4.85
N PHE A 33 11.03 10.74 -5.70
CA PHE A 33 12.01 9.66 -5.75
C PHE A 33 12.96 9.78 -6.94
N SER A 34 12.97 10.90 -7.67
CA SER A 34 13.85 11.12 -8.83
C SER A 34 15.34 10.94 -8.49
N GLY A 35 15.75 11.18 -7.24
CA GLY A 35 17.11 10.97 -6.74
C GLY A 35 17.40 9.56 -6.21
N ALA A 36 16.47 8.61 -6.27
CA ALA A 36 16.63 7.27 -5.69
C ALA A 36 17.61 6.37 -6.47
N GLY A 37 17.86 6.67 -7.75
CA GLY A 37 18.69 5.86 -8.64
C GLY A 37 18.02 4.59 -9.17
N ILE A 38 16.78 4.31 -8.75
CA ILE A 38 15.91 3.25 -9.29
C ILE A 38 14.48 3.78 -9.47
N PRO A 39 13.71 3.30 -10.45
CA PRO A 39 12.32 3.70 -10.61
C PRO A 39 11.41 3.02 -9.58
N LEU A 40 10.32 3.69 -9.22
CA LEU A 40 9.23 3.07 -8.50
C LEU A 40 8.40 2.15 -9.41
N LEU A 41 8.01 1.01 -8.87
CA LEU A 41 7.08 0.06 -9.46
C LEU A 41 5.65 0.39 -9.03
N ARG A 42 4.68 -0.05 -9.83
CA ARG A 42 3.25 -0.04 -9.50
C ARG A 42 2.69 -1.45 -9.65
N SER A 43 1.52 -1.72 -9.11
CA SER A 43 0.82 -2.99 -9.29
C SER A 43 -0.69 -2.78 -9.37
N ASP A 44 -1.42 -3.87 -9.55
CA ASP A 44 -2.89 -3.90 -9.41
C ASP A 44 -3.36 -3.64 -7.96
N HIS A 45 -2.47 -3.75 -6.96
CA HIS A 45 -2.70 -3.43 -5.56
C HIS A 45 -1.56 -2.54 -4.99
N PRO A 46 -1.45 -1.27 -5.44
CA PRO A 46 -0.29 -0.43 -5.15
C PRO A 46 -0.35 0.23 -3.76
N LEU A 47 -1.44 0.03 -3.02
CA LEU A 47 -1.66 0.65 -1.71
C LEU A 47 -0.94 -0.14 -0.62
N VAL A 48 0.10 0.45 -0.05
CA VAL A 48 0.88 -0.11 1.04
C VAL A 48 0.42 0.53 2.35
N ILE A 49 0.01 -0.27 3.33
CA ILE A 49 -0.36 0.18 4.68
C ILE A 49 0.48 -0.60 5.68
N VAL A 50 1.36 0.07 6.42
CA VAL A 50 2.30 -0.59 7.34
C VAL A 50 2.41 0.18 8.66
N PRO A 51 2.48 -0.53 9.81
CA PRO A 51 2.23 -1.97 9.98
C PRO A 51 0.74 -2.33 9.92
N GLY A 52 -0.15 -1.33 9.86
CA GLY A 52 -1.59 -1.47 9.77
C GLY A 52 -2.25 -0.16 10.16
N LEU A 53 -3.48 0.08 9.68
CA LEU A 53 -4.16 1.36 9.88
C LEU A 53 -4.36 1.70 11.37
N ASP A 54 -4.50 0.67 12.21
CA ASP A 54 -4.71 0.85 13.64
C ASP A 54 -3.46 1.24 14.44
N HIS A 55 -2.29 1.13 13.84
CA HIS A 55 -1.03 1.46 14.50
C HIS A 55 -0.80 2.98 14.57
N PRO A 56 -0.30 3.54 15.68
CA PRO A 56 -0.02 4.99 15.80
C PRO A 56 1.06 5.46 14.83
N GLY A 57 2.03 4.61 14.51
CA GLY A 57 3.04 4.85 13.48
C GLY A 57 2.64 4.36 12.08
N CYS A 58 1.34 4.29 11.76
CA CYS A 58 0.88 3.85 10.45
C CYS A 58 1.41 4.76 9.35
N VAL A 59 1.89 4.15 8.26
CA VAL A 59 2.22 4.82 7.02
C VAL A 59 1.41 4.20 5.90
N ILE A 60 0.74 5.06 5.15
CA ILE A 60 0.14 4.74 3.86
C ILE A 60 1.10 5.23 2.78
N ALA A 61 1.42 4.37 1.83
CA ALA A 61 2.25 4.70 0.68
C ALA A 61 1.64 4.14 -0.61
N MET A 62 1.61 4.97 -1.65
CA MET A 62 1.10 4.58 -2.96
C MET A 62 1.94 5.21 -4.08
N PRO A 63 2.74 4.43 -4.81
CA PRO A 63 3.41 4.92 -6.01
C PRO A 63 2.38 5.33 -7.07
N ILE A 64 2.51 6.55 -7.58
CA ILE A 64 1.63 7.08 -8.62
C ILE A 64 2.34 7.23 -9.97
N SER A 65 3.68 7.19 -9.95
CA SER A 65 4.52 7.18 -11.15
C SER A 65 5.89 6.57 -10.82
N PRO A 66 6.76 6.33 -11.83
CA PRO A 66 8.12 5.85 -11.58
C PRO A 66 8.98 6.76 -10.69
N ARG A 67 8.55 8.01 -10.42
CA ARG A 67 9.32 8.99 -9.64
C ARG A 67 8.57 9.55 -8.43
N PHE A 68 7.29 9.24 -8.27
CA PHE A 68 6.47 9.87 -7.24
C PHE A 68 5.61 8.85 -6.53
N ALA A 69 5.50 9.02 -5.21
CA ALA A 69 4.52 8.33 -4.38
C ALA A 69 3.71 9.33 -3.56
N PHE A 70 2.42 9.03 -3.37
CA PHE A 70 1.65 9.63 -2.29
C PHE A 70 1.97 8.92 -0.99
N LEU A 71 2.15 9.71 0.06
CA LEU A 71 2.41 9.24 1.40
C LEU A 71 1.40 9.88 2.36
N ALA A 72 1.04 9.12 3.39
CA ALA A 72 0.26 9.63 4.50
C ALA A 72 0.66 8.98 5.82
N CYS A 73 0.70 9.78 6.88
CA CYS A 73 0.91 9.31 8.24
C CYS A 73 0.18 10.21 9.25
N PRO A 74 -0.15 9.71 10.46
CA PRO A 74 -0.82 10.51 11.49
C PRO A 74 -0.07 11.78 11.91
N GLU A 75 1.27 11.76 11.93
CA GLU A 75 2.10 12.89 12.33
C GLU A 75 3.30 13.07 11.38
N LYS A 76 3.57 14.30 10.91
CA LYS A 76 4.67 14.60 9.97
C LYS A 76 6.05 14.16 10.46
N GLY A 77 6.25 14.06 11.77
CA GLY A 77 7.53 13.62 12.35
C GLY A 77 7.98 12.24 11.85
N VAL A 78 7.04 11.33 11.56
CA VAL A 78 7.34 9.99 11.04
C VAL A 78 7.87 10.06 9.60
N ALA A 79 7.29 10.94 8.78
CA ALA A 79 7.67 11.13 7.38
C ALA A 79 9.08 11.68 7.20
N GLU A 80 9.38 12.76 7.92
CA GLU A 80 10.71 13.39 7.89
C GLU A 80 11.78 12.45 8.44
N TYR A 81 11.42 11.65 9.45
CA TYR A 81 12.29 10.61 9.99
C TYR A 81 12.58 9.52 8.95
N LEU A 82 11.57 8.97 8.28
CA LEU A 82 11.76 7.90 7.29
C LEU A 82 12.67 8.33 6.14
N ALA A 83 12.46 9.54 5.61
CA ALA A 83 13.28 10.07 4.51
C ALA A 83 14.73 10.33 4.94
N LYS A 84 14.95 10.89 6.14
CA LYS A 84 16.30 11.20 6.65
C LYS A 84 17.08 9.97 7.10
N PHE A 85 16.41 8.97 7.69
CA PHE A 85 17.09 7.87 8.36
C PHE A 85 17.48 6.72 7.40
N TYR A 86 16.61 6.38 6.45
CA TYR A 86 16.81 5.23 5.57
C TYR A 86 17.49 5.58 4.23
N GLY A 87 17.42 6.84 3.82
CA GLY A 87 17.87 7.29 2.51
C GLY A 87 16.87 6.94 1.40
N LEU A 88 16.86 7.77 0.35
CA LEU A 88 15.84 7.75 -0.69
C LEU A 88 15.82 6.44 -1.50
N ARG A 89 17.00 5.87 -1.77
CA ARG A 89 17.14 4.59 -2.48
C ARG A 89 16.57 3.43 -1.69
N SER A 90 16.94 3.29 -0.42
CA SER A 90 16.46 2.21 0.44
C SER A 90 14.94 2.27 0.61
N LEU A 91 14.37 3.48 0.68
CA LEU A 91 12.93 3.67 0.72
C LEU A 91 12.25 3.26 -0.59
N ALA A 92 12.86 3.54 -1.75
CA ALA A 92 12.36 3.07 -3.03
C ALA A 92 12.42 1.54 -3.16
N GLU A 93 13.52 0.91 -2.74
CA GLU A 93 13.69 -0.55 -2.74
C GLU A 93 12.63 -1.22 -1.85
N TRP A 94 12.44 -0.68 -0.64
CA TRP A 94 11.40 -1.15 0.27
C TRP A 94 10.00 -0.99 -0.32
N LEU A 95 9.67 0.17 -0.88
CA LEU A 95 8.36 0.44 -1.45
C LEU A 95 8.07 -0.48 -2.65
N ASN A 96 9.05 -0.67 -3.53
CA ASN A 96 8.99 -1.61 -4.64
C ASN A 96 8.76 -3.04 -4.17
N PHE A 97 9.45 -3.46 -3.11
CA PHE A 97 9.25 -4.78 -2.52
C PHE A 97 7.82 -4.94 -1.98
N GLN A 98 7.28 -3.95 -1.26
CA GLN A 98 5.90 -4.01 -0.78
C GLN A 98 4.90 -4.10 -1.93
N VAL A 99 5.06 -3.27 -2.97
CA VAL A 99 4.17 -3.23 -4.15
C VAL A 99 4.16 -4.56 -4.89
N VAL A 100 5.33 -5.17 -5.10
CA VAL A 100 5.45 -6.46 -5.78
C VAL A 100 4.85 -7.58 -4.93
N ARG A 101 5.08 -7.55 -3.61
CA ARG A 101 4.55 -8.56 -2.68
C ARG A 101 3.02 -8.50 -2.55
N LEU A 102 2.44 -7.30 -2.63
CA LEU A 102 0.99 -7.09 -2.57
C LEU A 102 0.30 -7.28 -3.92
N ALA A 103 1.05 -7.31 -5.03
CA ALA A 103 0.49 -7.53 -6.35
C ALA A 103 -0.21 -8.88 -6.43
N ASN A 104 -1.41 -8.91 -7.03
CA ASN A 104 -2.15 -10.14 -7.24
C ASN A 104 -1.67 -10.84 -8.51
N ALA A 105 -1.68 -10.12 -9.63
CA ALA A 105 -1.31 -10.68 -10.93
C ALA A 105 -0.30 -9.83 -11.70
N GLN A 106 -0.33 -8.51 -11.56
CA GLN A 106 0.42 -7.61 -12.44
C GLN A 106 1.24 -6.55 -11.70
N VAL A 107 2.47 -6.36 -12.18
CA VAL A 107 3.38 -5.28 -11.80
C VAL A 107 3.72 -4.48 -13.05
N TYR A 108 3.67 -3.15 -12.93
CA TYR A 108 3.90 -2.20 -14.00
C TYR A 108 5.18 -1.40 -13.73
N ALA A 109 6.06 -1.35 -14.72
CA ALA A 109 7.33 -0.61 -14.67
C ALA A 109 7.45 0.33 -15.89
N GLY A 110 8.26 1.37 -15.76
CA GLY A 110 8.59 2.27 -16.87
C GLY A 110 9.63 1.69 -17.83
N ASP A 111 10.43 0.74 -17.36
CA ASP A 111 11.48 0.04 -18.11
C ASP A 111 11.67 -1.38 -17.55
N THR A 112 12.63 -2.13 -18.12
CA THR A 112 12.89 -3.53 -17.75
C THR A 112 14.01 -3.70 -16.73
N SER A 113 14.53 -2.63 -16.13
CA SER A 113 15.70 -2.66 -15.23
C SER A 113 15.47 -3.48 -13.96
N LEU A 114 14.22 -3.59 -13.51
CA LEU A 114 13.81 -4.33 -12.30
C LEU A 114 13.13 -5.68 -12.62
N THR A 115 13.29 -6.22 -13.82
CA THR A 115 12.61 -7.47 -14.24
C THR A 115 12.95 -8.65 -13.32
N ASP A 116 14.23 -8.87 -13.03
CA ASP A 116 14.67 -9.98 -12.18
C ASP A 116 14.19 -9.81 -10.74
N PHE A 117 14.16 -8.56 -10.26
CA PHE A 117 13.60 -8.21 -8.96
C PHE A 117 12.12 -8.57 -8.87
N VAL A 118 11.32 -8.22 -9.88
CA VAL A 118 9.89 -8.55 -9.91
C VAL A 118 9.68 -10.06 -9.95
N ARG A 119 10.41 -10.79 -10.80
CA ARG A 119 10.31 -12.26 -10.90
C ARG A 119 10.65 -12.97 -9.59
N ALA A 120 11.62 -12.46 -8.85
CA ALA A 120 12.03 -13.05 -7.58
C ALA A 120 11.00 -12.86 -6.45
N HIS A 121 10.15 -11.83 -6.52
CA HIS A 121 9.30 -11.41 -5.40
C HIS A 121 7.80 -11.47 -5.68
N LEU A 122 7.38 -11.57 -6.94
CA LEU A 122 5.97 -11.72 -7.29
C LEU A 122 5.51 -13.11 -6.82
N ALA A 123 4.56 -13.13 -5.88
CA ALA A 123 4.05 -14.38 -5.36
C ALA A 123 3.37 -15.18 -6.49
N PRO A 124 3.60 -16.50 -6.60
CA PRO A 124 2.78 -17.33 -7.47
C PRO A 124 1.32 -17.26 -7.00
N ALA A 125 0.39 -17.19 -7.96
CA ALA A 125 -1.04 -16.96 -7.73
C ALA A 125 -1.69 -17.90 -6.68
N GLU A 126 -1.11 -19.08 -6.43
CA GLU A 126 -1.58 -20.05 -5.43
C GLU A 126 -1.47 -19.55 -3.98
N LEU A 127 -0.49 -18.71 -3.65
CA LEU A 127 -0.31 -18.17 -2.29
C LEU A 127 -1.33 -17.07 -1.95
N LEU A 128 -1.81 -16.32 -2.96
CA LEU A 128 -2.83 -15.28 -2.77
C LEU A 128 -4.21 -15.90 -2.45
N LEU A 129 -4.58 -16.98 -3.13
CA LEU A 129 -5.84 -17.70 -2.87
C LEU A 129 -5.89 -18.28 -1.45
N LEU A 130 -4.76 -18.75 -0.91
CA LEU A 130 -4.66 -19.22 0.47
C LEU A 130 -4.79 -18.08 1.49
N GLY A 131 -4.26 -16.89 1.18
CA GLY A 131 -4.43 -15.69 2.03
C GLY A 131 -5.87 -15.20 2.08
N GLU A 132 -6.55 -15.15 0.93
CA GLU A 132 -7.98 -14.78 0.86
C GLU A 132 -8.89 -15.79 1.55
N ALA A 133 -8.61 -17.10 1.42
CA ALA A 133 -9.34 -18.14 2.13
C ALA A 133 -9.18 -18.02 3.65
N ARG A 134 -8.00 -17.61 4.12
CA ARG A 134 -7.70 -17.43 5.54
C ARG A 134 -8.35 -16.17 6.12
N ALA A 135 -8.42 -15.08 5.35
CA ALA A 135 -9.16 -13.87 5.73
C ALA A 135 -10.68 -14.10 5.81
N ARG A 136 -11.22 -15.03 5.00
CA ARG A 136 -12.64 -15.43 5.04
C ARG A 136 -12.98 -16.46 6.12
N GLY A 137 -11.99 -17.05 6.79
CA GLY A 137 -12.18 -18.10 7.79
C GLY A 137 -12.01 -17.68 9.25
N ALA A 138 -11.88 -16.38 9.54
CA ALA A 138 -11.63 -15.85 10.88
C ALA A 138 -12.89 -15.37 11.64
N ASP A 139 -14.08 -15.55 11.06
CA ASP A 139 -15.36 -15.33 11.74
C ASP A 139 -16.06 -16.68 12.01
N VAL A 140 -15.65 -17.36 13.09
CA VAL A 140 -16.45 -18.41 13.78
C VAL A 140 -16.29 -18.24 15.28
#